data_AF-A0A5B1CAG8-F1
#
_entry.id   AF-A0A5B1CAG8-F1
#
_cell.length_a   1.000
_cell.length_b   1.000
_cell.length_c   1.000
_cell.angle_alpha   90.00
_cell.angle_beta   90.00
_cell.angle_gamma   90.00
#
_symmetry.space_group_name_H-M   'P 1'
#
loop_
_entity.id
_entity.type
_entity.pdbx_description
1 polymer ?
#
loop_
_entity_poly.entity_id
_entity_poly.type
_entity_poly.pdbx_seq_one_letter_code
_entity_poly.pdbx_strand_id
1 'polypeptide(L)'
;MTNADASKLPNFSGKVLSISTMDDESSHDMADPRFEMQADRLFIVGTSPDGSSESNWCAGAKLAVAWDRVTDYYIFDSTDHYASAIAISRRPDVGSGD
;
A
#
# COMPACT_ATOMS: atom_id res chain seq x y z
N MET A 1 13.69 23.38 -9.34
CA MET A 1 13.56 22.03 -8.77
C MET A 1 13.10 21.12 -9.88
N THR A 2 13.92 20.17 -10.29
CA THR A 2 13.61 19.29 -11.43
C THR A 2 12.53 18.32 -10.99
N ASN A 3 11.38 18.32 -11.69
CA ASN A 3 10.45 17.20 -11.72
C ASN A 3 11.27 15.91 -11.70
N ALA A 4 11.10 15.05 -10.71
CA ALA A 4 11.58 13.69 -10.86
C ALA A 4 11.00 13.19 -12.19
N ASP A 5 11.86 12.86 -13.15
CA ASP A 5 11.43 12.44 -14.48
C ASP A 5 10.36 11.38 -14.31
N ALA A 6 9.11 11.69 -14.68
CA ALA A 6 7.99 10.76 -14.52
C ALA A 6 8.24 9.41 -15.21
N SER A 7 9.18 9.36 -16.16
CA SER A 7 9.67 8.14 -16.82
C SER A 7 10.48 7.19 -15.93
N LYS A 8 10.91 7.63 -14.74
CA LYS A 8 11.66 6.82 -13.77
C LYS A 8 10.79 6.23 -12.65
N LEU A 9 9.55 6.70 -12.52
CA LEU A 9 8.64 6.19 -11.50
C LEU A 9 7.88 4.97 -12.03
N PRO A 10 7.69 3.93 -11.20
CA PRO A 10 6.89 2.78 -11.58
C PRO A 10 5.44 3.18 -11.87
N ASN A 11 4.85 2.55 -12.89
CA ASN A 11 3.41 2.69 -13.16
C ASN A 11 2.65 1.58 -12.42
N PHE A 12 1.84 1.98 -11.45
CA PHE A 12 1.04 1.06 -10.64
C PHE A 12 -0.46 1.12 -10.96
N SER A 13 -0.85 1.66 -12.12
CA SER A 13 -2.25 1.74 -12.52
C SER A 13 -2.94 0.37 -12.47
N GLY A 14 -4.10 0.31 -11.81
CA GLY A 14 -4.89 -0.90 -11.62
C GLY A 14 -4.29 -1.92 -10.64
N LYS A 15 -3.24 -1.56 -9.90
CA LYS A 15 -2.64 -2.41 -8.86
C LYS A 15 -3.15 -2.06 -7.48
N VAL A 16 -2.87 -2.95 -6.53
CA VAL A 16 -2.93 -2.67 -5.10
C VAL A 16 -1.53 -2.82 -4.53
N LEU A 17 -1.12 -1.92 -3.67
CA LEU A 17 0.16 -1.99 -2.95
C LEU A 17 -0.06 -2.27 -1.48
N SER A 18 0.89 -2.97 -0.88
CA SER A 18 1.10 -2.98 0.57
C SER A 18 2.47 -2.39 0.84
N ILE A 19 2.54 -1.24 1.52
CA ILE A 19 3.74 -0.41 1.63
C ILE A 19 4.27 -0.41 3.06
N SER A 20 5.56 -0.71 3.21
CA SER A 20 6.30 -0.57 4.46
C SER A 20 7.06 0.77 4.47
N THR A 21 7.18 1.39 5.64
CA THR A 21 7.94 2.65 5.80
C THR A 21 8.95 2.54 6.94
N MET A 22 10.03 3.31 6.92
CA MET A 22 11.15 3.07 7.85
C MET A 22 10.82 3.28 9.35
N ASP A 23 9.71 3.96 9.67
CA ASP A 23 9.35 4.35 11.05
C ASP A 23 7.96 3.84 11.48
N ASP A 24 7.35 2.94 10.71
CA ASP A 24 6.05 2.36 11.02
C ASP A 24 6.09 0.84 10.92
N GLU A 25 5.62 0.15 11.96
CA GLU A 25 5.49 -1.31 11.98
C GLU A 25 4.26 -1.79 11.19
N SER A 26 3.34 -0.88 10.84
CA SER A 26 2.13 -1.17 10.08
C SER A 26 2.35 -0.97 8.58
N SER A 27 1.78 -1.88 7.78
CA SER A 27 1.69 -1.70 6.34
C SER A 27 0.62 -0.68 5.97
N HIS A 28 0.87 0.07 4.90
CA HIS A 28 -0.07 1.01 4.30
C HIS A 28 -0.58 0.46 2.97
N ASP A 29 -1.80 -0.07 3.00
CA ASP A 29 -2.38 -0.72 1.83
C ASP A 29 -3.17 0.26 0.96
N MET A 30 -3.00 0.20 -0.35
CA MET A 30 -3.47 1.23 -1.26
C MET A 30 -3.90 0.65 -2.61
N ALA A 31 -5.16 0.88 -2.98
CA ALA A 31 -5.70 0.63 -4.32
C ALA A 31 -5.57 1.88 -5.22
N ASP A 32 -5.41 1.62 -6.52
CA ASP A 32 -5.20 2.62 -7.57
C ASP A 32 -4.10 3.66 -7.23
N PRO A 33 -2.91 3.19 -6.84
CA PRO A 33 -1.78 4.04 -6.50
C PRO A 33 -1.32 4.89 -7.70
N ARG A 34 -1.04 6.16 -7.41
CA ARG A 34 -0.38 7.09 -8.34
C ARG A 34 0.54 8.02 -7.59
N PHE A 35 1.52 8.58 -8.29
CA PHE A 35 2.40 9.59 -7.73
C PHE A 35 1.78 10.99 -7.82
N GLU A 36 1.91 11.76 -6.75
CA GLU A 36 1.39 13.13 -6.65
C GLU A 36 2.37 14.01 -5.86
N MET A 37 2.65 15.22 -6.37
CA MET A 37 3.41 16.23 -5.61
C MET A 37 2.45 17.00 -4.70
N GLN A 38 2.71 17.00 -3.40
CA GLN A 38 1.95 17.75 -2.41
C GLN A 38 2.92 18.55 -1.54
N ALA A 39 2.77 19.88 -1.49
CA ALA A 39 3.63 20.80 -0.73
C ALA A 39 5.14 20.52 -0.94
N ASP A 40 5.56 20.44 -2.20
CA ASP A 40 6.94 20.17 -2.63
C ASP A 40 7.52 18.81 -2.20
N ARG A 41 6.67 17.87 -1.77
CA ARG A 41 7.06 16.50 -1.45
C ARG A 41 6.31 15.50 -2.34
N LEU A 42 7.02 14.45 -2.77
CA LEU A 42 6.44 13.37 -3.57
C LEU A 42 5.74 12.37 -2.67
N PHE A 43 4.45 12.14 -2.94
CA PHE A 43 3.66 11.11 -2.30
C PHE A 43 3.22 10.07 -3.33
N ILE A 44 3.11 8.82 -2.89
CA ILE A 44 2.25 7.85 -3.54
C ILE A 44 0.89 7.92 -2.85
N VAL A 45 -0.17 8.09 -3.64
CA VAL A 45 -1.52 8.34 -3.16
C VAL A 45 -2.49 7.35 -3.79
N GLY A 46 -3.55 7.03 -3.06
CA GLY A 46 -4.58 6.10 -3.54
C GLY A 46 -5.74 6.02 -2.57
N THR A 47 -6.37 4.85 -2.50
CA THR A 47 -7.52 4.61 -1.63
C THR A 47 -7.27 3.38 -0.76
N SER A 48 -7.63 3.41 0.51
CA SER A 48 -7.48 2.25 1.39
C SER A 48 -8.41 1.14 0.89
N PRO A 49 -7.89 -0.05 0.54
CA PRO A 49 -8.72 -1.16 0.10
C PRO A 49 -9.50 -1.75 1.28
N ASP A 50 -10.61 -2.42 0.98
CA ASP A 50 -11.32 -3.23 1.97
C ASP A 50 -10.42 -4.34 2.51
N GLY A 51 -10.48 -4.58 3.83
CA GLY A 51 -9.67 -5.57 4.52
C GLY A 51 -8.26 -5.10 4.88
N SER A 52 -7.90 -3.84 4.61
CA SER A 52 -6.59 -3.25 4.98
C SER A 52 -6.34 -3.12 6.47
N SER A 53 -7.38 -3.20 7.29
CA SER A 53 -7.25 -3.33 8.75
C SER A 53 -8.27 -4.32 9.27
N GLU A 54 -8.08 -4.80 10.50
CA GLU A 54 -9.03 -5.70 11.15
C GLU A 54 -10.40 -5.04 11.33
N SER A 55 -10.43 -3.77 11.74
CA SER A 55 -11.65 -2.99 11.93
C SER A 55 -12.21 -2.37 10.64
N ASN A 56 -11.45 -2.40 9.56
CA ASN A 56 -11.77 -1.78 8.27
C ASN A 56 -12.08 -0.26 8.36
N TRP A 57 -11.61 0.41 9.42
CA TRP A 57 -12.05 1.76 9.79
C TRP A 57 -11.72 2.82 8.74
N CYS A 58 -10.66 2.61 7.97
CA CYS A 58 -10.17 3.51 6.93
C CYS A 58 -10.57 3.09 5.51
N ALA A 59 -11.35 2.02 5.33
CA ALA A 59 -11.73 1.56 4.00
C ALA A 59 -12.41 2.66 3.17
N GLY A 60 -11.98 2.80 1.91
CA GLY A 60 -12.46 3.87 1.02
C GLY A 60 -11.87 5.25 1.30
N ALA A 61 -11.13 5.45 2.40
CA ALA A 61 -10.45 6.70 2.67
C ALA A 61 -9.28 6.93 1.69
N LYS A 62 -9.03 8.20 1.37
CA LYS A 62 -7.81 8.59 0.67
C LYS A 62 -6.64 8.57 1.64
N LEU A 63 -5.52 8.00 1.19
CA LEU A 63 -4.27 7.97 1.93
C LEU A 63 -3.11 8.39 1.02
N ALA A 64 -2.06 8.88 1.64
CA ALA A 64 -0.85 9.33 1.00
C ALA A 64 0.35 8.86 1.83
N VAL A 65 1.32 8.23 1.18
CA VAL A 65 2.58 7.83 1.80
C VAL A 65 3.70 8.61 1.13
N ALA A 66 4.53 9.25 1.94
CA ALA A 66 5.68 9.99 1.44
C ALA A 66 6.69 9.03 0.81
N TRP A 67 7.01 9.22 -0.48
CA TRP A 67 7.80 8.25 -1.25
C TRP A 67 9.22 8.07 -0.71
N ASP A 68 9.80 9.14 -0.15
CA ASP A 68 11.11 9.14 0.51
C ASP A 68 11.15 8.36 1.85
N ARG A 69 9.99 7.89 2.35
CA ARG A 69 9.90 7.03 3.55
C ARG A 69 9.69 5.56 3.23
N VAL A 70 9.39 5.21 1.99
CA VAL A 70 9.10 3.82 1.57
C VAL A 70 10.38 2.98 1.64
N THR A 71 10.31 1.82 2.30
CA THR A 71 11.40 0.83 2.35
C THR A 71 11.23 -0.22 1.26
N ASP A 72 10.05 -0.78 1.20
CA ASP A 72 9.65 -1.89 0.35
C ASP A 72 8.13 -1.84 0.13
N TYR A 73 7.68 -2.56 -0.89
CA TYR A 73 6.26 -2.72 -1.18
C TYR A 73 6.00 -4.04 -1.91
N TYR A 74 4.84 -4.61 -1.65
CA TYR A 74 4.28 -5.71 -2.43
C TYR A 74 3.31 -5.16 -3.46
N ILE A 75 3.25 -5.80 -4.63
CA ILE A 75 2.32 -5.45 -5.70
C ILE A 75 1.33 -6.60 -5.87
N PHE A 76 0.04 -6.27 -5.81
CA PHE A 76 -1.05 -7.17 -6.14
C PHE A 76 -1.72 -6.69 -7.42
N ASP A 77 -2.07 -7.64 -8.29
CA ASP A 77 -2.62 -7.34 -9.61
C ASP A 77 -4.06 -6.82 -9.61
N SER A 78 -4.77 -7.02 -8.50
CA SER A 78 -6.17 -6.61 -8.32
C SER A 78 -6.54 -6.62 -6.83
N THR A 79 -7.70 -6.06 -6.51
CA THR A 79 -8.32 -6.16 -5.18
C THR A 79 -8.58 -7.61 -4.76
N ASP A 80 -8.92 -8.50 -5.71
CA ASP A 80 -9.17 -9.91 -5.41
C ASP A 80 -7.89 -10.67 -5.06
N HIS A 81 -6.78 -10.38 -5.75
CA HIS A 81 -5.47 -10.93 -5.42
C HIS A 81 -5.04 -10.46 -4.02
N TYR A 82 -5.20 -9.16 -3.74
CA TYR A 82 -4.94 -8.60 -2.42
C TYR A 82 -5.80 -9.27 -1.32
N ALA A 83 -7.12 -9.38 -1.52
CA ALA A 83 -8.03 -10.00 -0.56
C ALA A 83 -7.65 -11.47 -0.28
N SER A 84 -7.22 -12.21 -1.31
CA SER A 84 -6.73 -13.58 -1.15
C SER A 84 -5.45 -13.65 -0.31
N ALA A 85 -4.52 -12.72 -0.51
CA ALA A 85 -3.29 -12.64 0.28
C ALA A 85 -3.55 -12.29 1.76
N ILE A 86 -4.45 -11.33 2.01
CA ILE A 86 -4.86 -10.98 3.38
C ILE A 86 -5.54 -12.16 4.07
N ALA A 87 -6.41 -12.91 3.37
CA ALA A 87 -7.06 -14.09 3.93
C ALA A 87 -6.07 -15.19 4.33
N ILE A 88 -4.92 -15.31 3.63
CA ILE A 88 -3.83 -16.22 4.01
C ILE A 88 -3.09 -15.69 5.24
N SER A 89 -2.74 -14.40 5.24
CA SER A 89 -2.03 -13.75 6.36
C SER A 89 -2.79 -13.84 7.69
N ARG A 90 -4.12 -13.71 7.64
CA ARG A 90 -5.00 -13.80 8.82
C ARG A 90 -5.26 -15.23 9.30
N ARG A 91 -4.82 -16.27 8.58
CA ARG A 91 -4.99 -17.64 9.09
C ARG A 91 -4.16 -17.72 10.37
N PRO A 92 -4.76 -18.12 11.51
CA PRO A 92 -3.97 -18.40 12.69
C PRO A 92 -2.92 -19.43 12.32
N ASP A 93 -1.68 -19.20 12.75
CA ASP A 93 -0.68 -20.25 12.76
C ASP A 93 -1.36 -21.47 13.39
N VAL A 94 -1.48 -22.55 12.61
CA VAL A 94 -1.91 -23.84 13.15
C VAL A 94 -0.70 -24.34 13.92
N GLY A 95 -0.50 -23.74 15.09
CA GLY A 95 0.53 -24.11 16.04
C GLY A 95 0.42 -25.61 16.25
N SER A 96 1.52 -26.27 15.94
CA SER A 96 1.76 -27.67 16.23
C SER A 96 1.43 -27.86 17.72
N GLY A 97 0.36 -28.60 18.01
CA GLY A 97 -0.03 -28.87 19.39
C GLY A 97 1.11 -29.57 20.12
N ASP A 98 1.51 -29.00 21.26
CA ASP A 98 2.23 -29.70 22.33
C ASP A 98 1.30 -30.72 23.01
#